data_AF-B6IEW8-F1
#
_entry.id   AF-B6IEW8-F1
#
_cell.length_a   1.000
_cell.length_b   1.000
_cell.length_c   1.000
_cell.angle_alpha   90.00
_cell.angle_beta   90.00
_cell.angle_gamma   90.00
#
_symmetry.space_group_name_H-M   'P 1'
#
loop_
_entity.id
_entity.type
_entity.pdbx_description
1 polymer ?
#
loop_
_entity_poly.entity_id
_entity_poly.type
_entity_poly.pdbx_seq_one_letter_code
_entity_poly.pdbx_strand_id
1 'polypeptide(L)'
;MPEIIPSNTFLTTNMVVKSEQERYVGSMLLEPRSLFIMTDDAYTTMLHGITEREDDLVEPGKVFNCTEELANKRLERDTRISITVRNVEKVSKLSVMDMLKK
;
A
#
# COMPACT_ATOMS: atom_id res chain seq x y z
N MET A 1 40.91 31.29 13.66
CA MET A 1 41.28 30.68 12.37
C MET A 1 40.04 30.01 11.82
N PRO A 2 39.36 30.55 10.80
CA PRO A 2 38.22 29.87 10.18
C PRO A 2 38.73 28.87 9.12
N GLU A 3 38.25 27.64 9.23
CA GLU A 3 38.50 26.56 8.27
C GLU A 3 37.60 26.77 7.04
N ILE A 4 38.22 26.86 5.87
CA ILE A 4 37.53 27.04 4.59
C ILE A 4 36.95 25.67 4.18
N ILE A 5 35.63 25.54 4.21
CA ILE A 5 34.92 24.36 3.70
C ILE A 5 34.88 24.46 2.17
N PRO A 6 35.41 23.49 1.40
CA PRO A 6 35.31 23.53 -0.04
C PRO A 6 33.85 23.36 -0.48
N SER A 7 33.40 24.32 -1.28
CA SER A 7 32.14 24.28 -2.01
C SER A 7 32.18 23.16 -3.04
N ASN A 8 31.61 21.99 -2.73
CA ASN A 8 31.04 21.04 -3.70
C ASN A 8 30.41 19.79 -3.02
N THR A 9 29.73 19.96 -1.89
CA THR A 9 28.85 18.90 -1.39
C THR A 9 27.53 18.99 -2.13
N PHE A 10 27.45 18.30 -3.27
CA PHE A 10 26.20 17.96 -3.93
C PHE A 10 25.27 17.35 -2.88
N LEU A 11 24.06 17.90 -2.76
CA LEU A 11 23.00 17.41 -1.88
C LEU A 11 22.54 16.04 -2.38
N THR A 12 23.23 14.98 -1.98
CA THR A 12 22.65 13.64 -1.99
C THR A 12 21.63 13.63 -0.87
N THR A 13 20.38 13.97 -1.18
CA THR A 13 19.25 13.60 -0.33
C THR A 13 19.32 12.08 -0.20
N ASN A 14 19.86 11.61 0.92
CA ASN A 14 19.76 10.23 1.36
C ASN A 14 18.27 9.94 1.47
N MET A 15 17.67 9.38 0.42
CA MET A 15 16.34 8.79 0.48
C MET A 15 16.45 7.56 1.36
N VAL A 16 16.33 7.76 2.67
CA VAL A 16 16.19 6.68 3.63
C VAL A 16 14.89 5.96 3.27
N VAL A 17 15.02 4.78 2.67
CA VAL A 17 13.88 3.93 2.34
C VAL A 17 13.29 3.47 3.68
N LYS A 18 12.17 4.09 4.06
CA LYS A 18 11.45 3.73 5.29
C LYS A 18 10.97 2.29 5.21
N SER A 19 11.10 1.57 6.32
CA SER A 19 10.61 0.20 6.43
C SER A 19 9.08 0.16 6.25
N GLU A 20 8.52 -1.03 5.95
CA GLU A 20 7.07 -1.19 5.90
C GLU A 20 6.40 -0.82 7.22
N GLN A 21 7.05 -1.13 8.34
CA GLN A 21 6.56 -0.83 9.68
C GLN A 21 6.47 0.68 9.93
N GLU A 22 7.44 1.45 9.44
CA GLU A 22 7.45 2.92 9.56
C GLU A 22 6.43 3.61 8.66
N ARG A 23 5.99 2.94 7.59
CA ARG A 23 4.98 3.42 6.65
C ARG A 23 3.59 2.83 6.94
N TYR A 24 3.46 2.04 8.00
CA TYR A 24 2.21 1.38 8.36
C TYR A 24 1.16 2.41 8.79
N VAL A 25 0.04 2.46 8.06
CA VAL A 25 -1.08 3.37 8.34
C VAL A 25 -2.17 2.67 9.16
N GLY A 26 -2.37 1.38 8.92
CA GLY A 26 -3.42 0.59 9.58
C GLY A 26 -3.82 -0.62 8.76
N SER A 27 -4.81 -1.34 9.28
CA SER A 27 -5.41 -2.53 8.67
C SER A 27 -6.91 -2.36 8.50
N MET A 28 -7.52 -3.15 7.63
CA MET A 28 -8.97 -3.22 7.46
C MET A 28 -9.40 -4.68 7.45
N LEU A 29 -10.43 -5.01 8.23
CA LEU A 29 -11.03 -6.33 8.24
C LEU A 29 -11.99 -6.46 7.06
N LEU A 30 -11.76 -7.43 6.17
CA LEU A 30 -12.61 -7.68 5.01
C LEU A 30 -13.48 -8.92 5.22
N GLU A 31 -14.71 -8.71 5.66
CA GLU A 31 -15.67 -9.77 5.93
C GLU A 31 -16.14 -10.49 4.64
N PRO A 32 -16.61 -11.75 4.71
CA PRO A 32 -17.18 -12.44 3.56
C PRO A 32 -18.32 -11.64 2.91
N ARG A 33 -18.33 -11.56 1.57
CA ARG A 33 -19.31 -10.80 0.77
C ARG A 33 -19.31 -9.28 1.02
N SER A 34 -18.28 -8.74 1.66
CA SER A 34 -18.05 -7.29 1.71
C SER A 34 -17.55 -6.74 0.37
N LEU A 35 -17.83 -5.47 0.12
CA LEU A 35 -17.30 -4.71 -1.01
C LEU A 35 -16.28 -3.70 -0.48
N PHE A 36 -15.02 -3.85 -0.89
CA PHE A 36 -13.96 -2.89 -0.61
C PHE A 36 -13.74 -1.99 -1.83
N ILE A 37 -13.90 -0.68 -1.65
CA ILE A 37 -13.69 0.33 -2.68
C ILE A 37 -12.52 1.20 -2.23
N MET A 38 -11.52 1.34 -3.11
CA MET A 38 -10.36 2.17 -2.88
C MET A 38 -10.25 3.18 -4.02
N THR A 39 -10.24 4.47 -3.70
CA THR A 39 -10.23 5.58 -4.66
C THR A 39 -9.06 6.53 -4.40
N ASP A 40 -8.82 7.44 -5.34
CA ASP A 40 -7.95 8.60 -5.19
C ASP A 40 -6.55 8.24 -4.64
N ASP A 41 -6.11 8.93 -3.58
CA ASP A 41 -4.79 8.76 -2.98
C ASP A 41 -4.61 7.37 -2.37
N ALA A 42 -5.67 6.79 -1.80
CA ALA A 42 -5.61 5.45 -1.24
C ALA A 42 -5.32 4.40 -2.33
N TYR A 43 -5.85 4.60 -3.54
CA TYR A 43 -5.60 3.70 -4.67
C TYR A 43 -4.23 3.93 -5.31
N THR A 44 -3.79 5.18 -5.44
CA THR A 44 -2.62 5.54 -6.25
C THR A 44 -1.32 5.66 -5.45
N THR A 45 -1.39 5.96 -4.15
CA THR A 45 -0.21 6.31 -3.34
C THR A 45 0.02 5.37 -2.15
N MET A 46 -1.01 4.63 -1.72
CA MET A 46 -0.90 3.74 -0.57
C MET A 46 -0.67 2.29 -1.00
N LEU A 47 0.28 1.64 -0.32
CA LEU A 47 0.45 0.20 -0.45
C LEU A 47 -0.58 -0.52 0.42
N HIS A 48 -1.25 -1.48 -0.17
CA HIS A 48 -2.15 -2.41 0.50
C HIS A 48 -1.68 -3.83 0.23
N GLY A 49 -1.86 -4.71 1.20
CA GLY A 49 -1.44 -6.10 1.09
C GLY A 49 -2.16 -6.97 2.10
N ILE A 50 -2.04 -8.28 1.91
CA ILE A 50 -2.52 -9.30 2.84
C ILE A 50 -1.28 -9.98 3.38
N THR A 51 -0.98 -9.78 4.65
CA THR A 51 0.17 -10.45 5.29
C THR A 51 -0.13 -11.93 5.46
N GLU A 52 0.85 -12.79 5.16
CA GLU A 52 0.80 -14.24 5.38
C GLU A 52 0.73 -14.57 6.88
N ARG A 53 -0.36 -15.21 7.33
CA ARG A 53 -0.61 -15.67 8.71
C ARG A 53 -1.87 -16.53 8.76
N GLU A 54 -2.04 -17.30 9.83
CA GLU A 54 -3.17 -18.22 10.05
C GLU A 54 -4.37 -17.56 10.74
N ASP A 55 -4.17 -16.48 11.49
CA ASP A 55 -5.22 -15.76 12.20
C ASP A 55 -4.99 -14.25 12.22
N ASP A 56 -6.06 -13.49 12.35
CA ASP A 56 -6.04 -12.03 12.47
C ASP A 56 -6.55 -11.57 13.84
N LEU A 57 -5.77 -10.72 14.51
CA LEU A 57 -6.20 -10.00 15.71
C LEU A 57 -6.88 -8.69 15.31
N VAL A 58 -8.14 -8.50 15.71
CA VAL A 58 -8.85 -7.25 15.50
C VAL A 58 -8.46 -6.24 16.59
N GLU A 59 -7.30 -5.60 16.41
CA GLU A 59 -6.72 -4.68 17.38
C GLU A 59 -7.35 -3.26 17.29
N PRO A 60 -7.98 -2.77 18.39
CA PRO A 60 -8.54 -1.42 18.43
C PRO A 60 -7.50 -0.35 18.11
N GLY A 61 -7.85 0.61 17.26
CA GLY A 61 -6.96 1.69 16.83
C GLY A 61 -5.97 1.32 15.73
N LYS A 62 -5.78 0.02 15.42
CA LYS A 62 -5.01 -0.42 14.24
C LYS A 62 -5.89 -0.93 13.10
N VAL A 63 -7.06 -1.47 13.40
CA VAL A 63 -8.04 -1.92 12.40
C VAL A 63 -9.11 -0.83 12.22
N PHE A 64 -9.22 -0.25 11.03
CA PHE A 64 -10.07 0.92 10.76
C PHE A 64 -11.55 0.69 11.04
N ASN A 65 -12.05 -0.52 10.76
CA ASN A 65 -13.44 -0.92 10.98
C ASN A 65 -13.60 -1.82 12.22
N CYS A 66 -12.74 -1.66 13.23
CA CYS A 66 -12.90 -2.36 14.50
C CYS A 66 -14.18 -1.89 15.20
N THR A 67 -15.14 -2.80 15.40
CA THR A 67 -16.31 -2.58 16.26
C THR A 67 -16.00 -3.01 17.68
N GLU A 68 -16.78 -2.54 18.66
CA GLU A 68 -16.65 -2.98 20.06
C GLU A 68 -16.85 -4.50 20.20
N GLU A 69 -17.76 -5.07 19.40
CA GLU A 69 -18.01 -6.52 19.39
C GLU A 69 -16.80 -7.31 18.90
N LEU A 70 -16.04 -6.77 17.92
CA LEU A 70 -14.90 -7.46 17.33
C LEU A 70 -13.59 -7.18 18.07
N ALA A 71 -13.54 -6.15 18.92
CA ALA A 71 -12.34 -5.72 19.62
C ALA A 71 -11.63 -6.87 20.34
N ASN A 72 -10.33 -7.02 20.04
CA ASN A 72 -9.43 -8.03 20.61
C ASN A 72 -9.78 -9.49 20.30
N LYS A 73 -10.73 -9.76 19.38
CA LYS A 73 -10.99 -11.13 18.90
C LYS A 73 -9.89 -11.57 17.94
N ARG A 74 -9.55 -12.86 17.99
CA ARG A 74 -8.77 -13.56 16.96
C ARG A 74 -9.72 -14.27 16.01
N LEU A 75 -9.51 -14.07 14.72
CA LEU A 75 -10.29 -14.68 13.65
C LEU A 75 -9.36 -15.62 12.88
N GLU A 76 -9.63 -16.91 12.92
CA GLU A 76 -8.91 -17.89 12.10
C GLU A 76 -9.22 -17.66 10.62
N ARG A 77 -8.19 -17.81 9.78
CA ARG A 77 -8.34 -17.71 8.34
C ARG A 77 -8.81 -19.03 7.75
N ASP A 78 -9.60 -18.89 6.70
CA ASP A 78 -9.97 -19.98 5.81
C ASP A 78 -9.78 -19.52 4.36
N THR A 79 -10.00 -20.42 3.42
CA THR A 79 -9.93 -20.15 1.99
C THR A 79 -10.90 -19.05 1.60
N ARG A 80 -10.35 -17.89 1.22
CA ARG A 80 -11.12 -16.72 0.79
C ARG A 80 -10.90 -16.44 -0.69
N ILE A 81 -11.99 -16.24 -1.42
CA ILE A 81 -11.97 -15.78 -2.81
C ILE A 81 -12.32 -14.29 -2.84
N SER A 82 -11.46 -13.46 -3.42
CA SER A 82 -11.77 -12.06 -3.77
C SER A 82 -11.70 -11.83 -5.26
N ILE A 83 -12.65 -11.04 -5.76
CA ILE A 83 -12.68 -10.57 -7.13
C ILE A 83 -12.34 -9.08 -7.09
N THR A 84 -11.28 -8.70 -7.81
CA THR A 84 -10.86 -7.30 -7.93
C THR A 84 -11.15 -6.82 -9.35
N VAL A 85 -11.91 -5.73 -9.46
CA VAL A 85 -12.21 -5.08 -10.74
C VAL A 85 -11.59 -3.68 -10.71
N ARG A 86 -10.84 -3.34 -11.76
CA ARG A 86 -10.24 -2.02 -11.94
C ARG A 86 -10.43 -1.53 -13.36
N ASN A 87 -10.68 -0.24 -13.51
CA ASN A 87 -10.60 0.42 -14.81
C ASN A 87 -9.15 0.85 -15.05
N VAL A 88 -8.54 0.40 -16.15
CA VAL A 88 -7.15 0.73 -16.49
C VAL A 88 -7.16 1.62 -17.72
N GLU A 89 -6.65 2.83 -17.58
CA GLU A 89 -6.52 3.75 -18.72
C GLU A 89 -5.53 3.19 -19.75
N LYS A 90 -5.85 3.39 -21.03
CA LYS A 90 -4.97 2.97 -22.12
C LYS A 90 -3.79 3.94 -22.24
N VAL A 91 -2.66 3.57 -21.66
CA VAL A 91 -1.46 4.42 -21.58
C VAL A 91 -0.57 4.43 -22.84
N SER A 92 -0.88 3.63 -23.86
CA SER A 92 -0.16 3.67 -25.15
C SER A 92 -1.08 4.01 -26.33
N LYS A 93 -0.73 5.11 -27.02
CA LYS A 93 -1.24 5.46 -28.37
C LYS A 93 -0.29 5.04 -29.49
N LEU A 94 0.93 4.58 -29.15
CA LEU A 94 1.95 4.15 -30.11
C LEU A 94 2.04 2.63 -30.08
N SER A 95 1.61 1.98 -31.17
CA SER A 95 1.84 0.54 -31.27
C SER A 95 3.34 0.28 -31.49
N VAL A 96 3.84 -0.87 -31.04
CA VAL A 96 5.21 -1.33 -31.36
C VAL A 96 5.45 -1.30 -32.87
N MET A 97 4.39 -1.54 -33.66
CA MET A 97 4.45 -1.43 -35.12
C MET A 97 4.66 -0.01 -35.62
N ASP A 98 4.19 1.03 -34.92
CA ASP A 98 4.45 2.43 -35.29
C ASP A 98 5.89 2.83 -34.98
N MET A 99 6.54 2.17 -34.00
CA MET A 99 7.96 2.39 -33.69
C MET A 99 8.90 1.66 -34.65
N LEU A 100 8.44 0.58 -35.29
CA LEU A 100 9.22 -0.25 -36.23
C LEU A 100 9.18 0.24 -37.69
N LYS A 101 8.38 1.26 -38.02
CA LYS A 101 8.23 1.81 -39.38
C LYS A 101 9.30 2.86 -39.76
N LYS A 102 10.47 2.85 -39.11
CA LYS A 102 11.52 3.85 -39.34
C LYS A 102 12.68 3.31 -40.15
#